data_AF-A0AAD3DYM1-F1
#
_entry.id   AF-A0AAD3DYM1-F1
#
_cell.length_a   1.000
_cell.length_b   1.000
_cell.length_c   1.000
_cell.angle_alpha   90.00
_cell.angle_beta   90.00
_cell.angle_gamma   90.00
#
_symmetry.space_group_name_H-M   'P 1'
#
loop_
_entity.id
_entity.type
_entity.pdbx_description
1 polymer ?
#
loop_
_entity_poly.entity_id
_entity_poly.type
_entity_poly.pdbx_seq_one_letter_code
_entity_poly.pdbx_strand_id
1 'polypeptide(L)'
;VRGATFLWWVLRASERLRRRALHNVLHAPMGFFLVTPVGDLLLNFTKDQDLMDENLPDSIHFMGIYGLILIATTITVSVTINFFAAFTGALILMTLLMLSIYLPAATGLKKTRATSGGALVGLVAETLEGLSVVQAFNKQDYFIREAARRIDVTNNAVFNAESLNLWLAFWCDLIGACLVGVVSAFAVGMK
;
A
#
# COMPACT_ATOMS: atom_id res chain seq x y z
N VAL A 1 11.06 9.74 24.42
CA VAL A 1 11.32 11.05 23.75
C VAL A 1 11.23 10.97 22.22
N ARG A 2 12.00 10.11 21.54
CA ARG A 2 12.03 10.01 20.05
C ARG A 2 10.68 9.64 19.40
N GLY A 3 9.97 8.66 19.95
CA GLY A 3 8.62 8.29 19.46
C GLY A 3 7.60 9.41 19.67
N ALA A 4 7.63 10.09 20.83
CA ALA A 4 6.75 11.22 21.12
C ALA A 4 6.98 12.41 20.19
N THR A 5 8.24 12.72 19.85
CA THR A 5 8.55 13.75 18.86
C THR A 5 8.02 13.37 17.48
N PHE A 6 8.19 12.11 17.06
CA PHE A 6 7.70 11.63 15.76
C PHE A 6 6.17 11.73 15.67
N LEU A 7 5.44 11.25 16.68
CA LEU A 7 3.98 11.37 16.76
C LEU A 7 3.54 12.84 16.72
N TRP A 8 4.23 13.73 17.44
CA TRP A 8 3.91 15.15 17.41
C TRP A 8 4.10 15.78 16.02
N TRP A 9 5.18 15.42 15.31
CA TRP A 9 5.43 15.86 13.95
C TRP A 9 4.36 15.35 12.97
N VAL A 10 4.01 14.08 13.07
CA VAL A 10 2.97 13.43 12.27
C VAL A 10 1.62 14.10 12.47
N LEU A 11 1.18 14.25 13.72
CA LEU A 11 -0.10 14.88 14.05
C LEU A 11 -0.16 16.31 13.53
N ARG A 12 0.94 17.07 13.67
CA ARG A 12 1.02 18.45 13.19
C ARG A 12 1.05 18.53 11.66
N ALA A 13 1.68 17.56 10.99
CA ALA A 13 1.68 17.47 9.52
C ALA A 13 0.28 17.14 8.99
N SER A 14 -0.39 16.15 9.57
CA SER A 14 -1.77 15.81 9.24
C SER A 14 -2.72 16.98 9.46
N GLU A 15 -2.64 17.65 10.61
CA GLU A 15 -3.50 18.80 10.91
C GLU A 15 -3.28 19.97 9.93
N ARG A 16 -2.04 20.18 9.47
CA ARG A 16 -1.73 21.16 8.41
C ARG A 16 -2.33 20.75 7.07
N LEU A 17 -2.23 19.48 6.71
CA LEU A 17 -2.77 18.99 5.44
C LEU A 17 -4.29 19.07 5.41
N ARG A 18 -4.95 18.61 6.48
CA ARG A 18 -6.40 18.72 6.68
C ARG A 18 -6.88 20.16 6.56
N ARG A 19 -6.22 21.11 7.23
CA ARG A 19 -6.57 22.54 7.13
C ARG A 19 -6.42 23.10 5.72
N ARG A 20 -5.33 22.75 5.01
CA ARG A 20 -5.12 23.19 3.62
C ARG A 20 -6.16 22.60 2.68
N ALA A 21 -6.45 21.31 2.82
CA ALA A 21 -7.44 20.62 2.00
C ALA A 21 -8.84 21.21 2.23
N LEU A 22 -9.23 21.45 3.49
CA LEU A 22 -10.49 22.13 3.82
C LEU A 22 -10.56 23.55 3.25
N HIS A 23 -9.48 24.33 3.39
CA HIS A 23 -9.41 25.68 2.84
C HIS A 23 -9.61 25.68 1.32
N ASN A 24 -8.96 24.77 0.61
CA ASN A 24 -9.05 24.65 -0.84
C ASN A 24 -10.45 24.21 -1.31
N VAL A 25 -11.09 23.29 -0.58
CA VAL A 25 -12.47 22.88 -0.89
C VAL A 25 -13.44 24.04 -0.67
N LEU A 26 -13.31 24.79 0.42
CA LEU A 26 -14.19 25.94 0.70
C LEU A 26 -14.06 27.08 -0.33
N HIS A 27 -12.90 27.20 -0.98
CA HIS A 27 -12.65 28.19 -2.04
C HIS A 27 -12.83 27.64 -3.45
N ALA A 28 -13.27 26.38 -3.59
CA ALA A 28 -13.50 25.78 -4.89
C ALA A 28 -14.74 26.42 -5.57
N PRO A 29 -14.71 26.62 -6.90
CA PRO A 29 -15.84 27.19 -7.62
C PRO A 29 -17.05 26.24 -7.57
N MET A 30 -18.26 26.78 -7.67
CA MET A 30 -19.51 25.98 -7.67
C MET A 30 -19.50 24.86 -8.73
N GLY A 31 -18.84 25.08 -9.87
CA GLY A 31 -18.68 24.09 -10.94
C GLY A 31 -17.95 22.82 -10.51
N PHE A 32 -17.06 22.89 -9.52
CA PHE A 32 -16.41 21.71 -8.93
C PHE A 32 -17.43 20.81 -8.23
N PHE A 33 -18.30 21.39 -7.42
CA PHE A 33 -19.34 20.67 -6.68
C PHE A 33 -20.47 20.10 -7.55
N LEU A 34 -20.65 20.63 -8.77
CA LEU A 34 -21.58 20.07 -9.74
C LEU A 34 -21.03 18.82 -10.43
N VAL A 35 -19.70 18.71 -10.56
CA VAL A 35 -19.03 17.57 -11.22
C VAL A 35 -18.69 16.46 -10.23
N THR A 36 -18.31 16.80 -9.00
CA THR A 36 -18.00 15.83 -7.94
C THR A 36 -19.11 15.79 -6.89
N PRO A 37 -19.77 14.64 -6.67
CA PRO A 37 -20.79 14.54 -5.62
C PRO A 37 -20.16 14.77 -4.24
N VAL A 38 -20.84 15.54 -3.39
CA VAL A 38 -20.37 15.90 -2.04
C VAL A 38 -20.11 14.65 -1.18
N GLY A 39 -20.85 13.56 -1.43
CA GLY A 39 -20.64 12.26 -0.78
C GLY A 39 -19.28 11.62 -1.07
N ASP A 40 -18.85 11.59 -2.33
CA ASP A 40 -17.52 11.06 -2.70
C ASP A 40 -16.40 11.93 -2.16
N LEU A 41 -16.61 13.25 -2.13
CA LEU A 41 -15.67 14.18 -1.53
C LEU A 41 -15.48 13.88 -0.04
N LEU A 42 -16.58 13.75 0.71
CA LEU A 42 -16.53 13.41 2.14
C LEU A 42 -15.91 12.03 2.39
N LEU A 43 -16.28 11.02 1.60
CA LEU A 43 -15.74 9.67 1.74
C LEU A 43 -14.22 9.64 1.49
N ASN A 44 -13.75 10.33 0.45
CA ASN A 44 -12.32 10.44 0.17
C ASN A 44 -11.59 11.26 1.25
N PHE A 45 -12.18 12.36 1.73
CA PHE A 45 -11.59 13.15 2.81
C PHE A 45 -11.43 12.35 4.10
N THR A 46 -12.46 11.62 4.53
CA THR A 46 -12.39 10.81 5.75
C THR A 46 -11.42 9.64 5.58
N LYS A 47 -11.54 8.89 4.47
CA LYS A 47 -10.71 7.71 4.22
C LYS A 47 -9.24 8.06 4.05
N ASP A 48 -8.92 9.12 3.31
CA ASP A 48 -7.54 9.54 3.10
C ASP A 48 -6.95 10.15 4.38
N GLN A 49 -7.75 10.87 5.16
CA GLN A 49 -7.33 11.37 6.47
C GLN A 49 -6.99 10.23 7.43
N ASP A 50 -7.83 9.19 7.51
CA ASP A 50 -7.56 7.99 8.32
C ASP A 50 -6.28 7.27 7.87
N LEU A 51 -6.06 7.14 6.56
CA LEU A 51 -4.81 6.57 6.02
C LEU A 51 -3.57 7.39 6.41
N MET A 52 -3.67 8.72 6.45
CA MET A 52 -2.57 9.60 6.83
C MET A 52 -2.30 9.66 8.33
N ASP A 53 -3.35 9.48 9.15
CA ASP A 53 -3.26 9.55 10.60
C ASP A 53 -2.78 8.24 11.23
N GLU A 54 -3.12 7.09 10.65
CA GLU A 54 -2.82 5.78 11.25
C GLU A 54 -1.81 4.95 10.44
N ASN A 55 -2.06 4.74 9.14
CA ASN A 55 -1.24 3.80 8.34
C ASN A 55 0.10 4.39 7.87
N LEU A 56 0.11 5.65 7.48
CA LEU A 56 1.33 6.34 7.01
C LEU A 56 2.40 6.45 8.10
N PRO A 57 2.06 6.86 9.35
CA PRO A 57 3.04 7.02 10.42
C PRO A 57 3.67 5.68 10.83
N ASP A 58 2.85 4.63 10.93
CA ASP A 58 3.33 3.28 11.22
C ASP A 58 4.28 2.78 10.13
N SER A 59 3.93 2.96 8.86
CA SER A 59 4.79 2.57 7.74
C SER A 59 6.14 3.28 7.77
N ILE A 60 6.15 4.60 8.03
CA ILE A 60 7.40 5.39 8.14
C ILE A 60 8.21 4.95 9.36
N HIS A 61 7.54 4.67 10.48
CA HIS A 61 8.19 4.24 11.70
C HIS A 61 8.88 2.87 11.52
N PHE A 62 8.17 1.89 10.96
CA PHE A 62 8.75 0.58 10.65
C PHE A 62 9.89 0.70 9.63
N MET A 63 9.71 1.47 8.55
CA MET A 63 10.77 1.69 7.57
C MET A 63 12.02 2.31 8.20
N GLY A 64 11.85 3.26 9.13
CA GLY A 64 12.96 3.87 9.86
C GLY A 64 13.69 2.88 10.78
N ILE A 65 12.94 2.07 11.53
CA ILE A 65 13.53 1.07 12.44
C ILE A 65 14.27 -0.01 11.65
N TYR A 66 13.59 -0.65 10.69
CA TYR A 66 14.20 -1.73 9.91
C TYR A 66 15.34 -1.24 9.03
N GLY A 67 15.22 -0.04 8.46
CA GLY A 67 16.30 0.60 7.70
C GLY A 67 17.54 0.85 8.57
N LEU A 68 17.37 1.36 9.79
CA LEU A 68 18.49 1.59 10.70
C LEU A 68 19.14 0.28 11.15
N ILE A 69 18.34 -0.77 11.42
CA ILE A 69 18.84 -2.11 11.75
C ILE A 69 19.66 -2.68 10.59
N LEU A 70 19.16 -2.57 9.35
CA LEU A 70 19.87 -2.99 8.15
C LEU A 70 21.23 -2.29 7.99
N ILE A 71 21.26 -0.96 8.16
CA ILE A 71 22.50 -0.18 8.06
C ILE A 71 23.48 -0.58 9.18
N ALA A 72 23.00 -0.65 10.43
CA ALA A 72 23.83 -1.00 11.57
C ALA A 72 24.44 -2.40 11.44
N THR A 73 23.62 -3.40 11.10
CA THR A 73 24.07 -4.79 10.88
C THR A 73 25.07 -4.88 9.73
N THR A 74 24.81 -4.18 8.61
CA THR A 74 25.74 -4.14 7.47
C THR A 74 27.10 -3.57 7.87
N ILE A 75 27.13 -2.47 8.64
CA ILE A 75 28.38 -1.87 9.11
C ILE A 75 29.12 -2.82 10.06
N THR A 76 28.44 -3.37 11.06
CA THR A 76 29.05 -4.27 12.04
C THR A 76 29.68 -5.49 11.39
N VAL A 77 28.97 -6.14 10.46
CA VAL A 77 29.47 -7.35 9.80
C VAL A 77 30.59 -7.03 8.80
N SER A 78 30.51 -5.89 8.11
CA SER A 78 31.56 -5.46 7.15
C SER A 78 32.90 -5.20 7.83
N VAL A 79 32.92 -4.77 9.10
CA VAL A 79 34.16 -4.59 9.88
C VAL A 79 34.82 -5.93 10.22
N THR A 80 34.03 -6.98 10.42
CA THR A 80 34.56 -8.33 10.72
C THR A 80 35.03 -9.05 9.45
N ILE A 81 34.33 -8.86 8.33
CA ILE A 81 34.63 -9.53 7.05
C ILE A 81 34.64 -8.48 5.93
N ASN A 82 35.83 -8.06 5.49
CA ASN A 82 35.98 -7.03 4.45
C ASN A 82 35.27 -7.38 3.11
N PHE A 83 35.17 -8.67 2.77
CA PHE A 83 34.48 -9.13 1.55
C PHE A 83 32.94 -9.07 1.65
N PHE A 84 32.38 -8.92 2.85
CA PHE A 84 30.94 -8.89 3.08
C PHE A 84 30.27 -7.63 2.48
N ALA A 85 30.99 -6.51 2.43
CA ALA A 85 30.50 -5.26 1.86
C ALA A 85 30.20 -5.39 0.35
N ALA A 86 31.08 -6.07 -0.39
CA ALA A 86 30.89 -6.31 -1.82
C ALA A 86 29.66 -7.21 -2.08
N PHE A 87 29.48 -8.25 -1.25
CA PHE A 87 28.36 -9.17 -1.36
C PHE A 87 27.02 -8.48 -1.05
N THR A 88 26.99 -7.63 -0.01
CA THR A 88 25.80 -6.85 0.37
C THR A 88 25.43 -5.85 -0.73
N GLY A 89 26.41 -5.20 -1.36
CA GLY A 89 26.18 -4.29 -2.49
C GLY A 89 25.53 -4.98 -3.69
N ALA A 90 26.01 -6.18 -4.06
CA ALA A 90 25.41 -6.98 -5.14
C ALA A 90 23.95 -7.38 -4.81
N LEU A 91 23.67 -7.63 -3.54
CA LEU A 91 22.35 -8.01 -3.02
C LEU A 91 21.36 -6.84 -3.08
N ILE A 92 21.79 -5.64 -2.69
CA ILE A 92 21.00 -4.40 -2.83
C ILE A 92 20.69 -4.15 -4.31
N LEU A 93 21.66 -4.37 -5.21
CA LEU A 93 21.42 -4.20 -6.64
C LEU A 93 20.35 -5.19 -7.14
N MET A 94 20.42 -6.46 -6.74
CA MET A 94 19.42 -7.48 -7.08
C MET A 94 18.01 -7.11 -6.57
N THR A 95 17.89 -6.64 -5.33
CA THR A 95 16.59 -6.24 -4.77
C THR A 95 16.04 -4.99 -5.45
N LEU A 96 16.88 -4.04 -5.86
CA LEU A 96 16.46 -2.89 -6.65
C LEU A 96 15.94 -3.29 -8.03
N LEU A 97 16.57 -4.27 -8.69
CA LEU A 97 16.09 -4.81 -9.96
C LEU A 97 14.74 -5.49 -9.79
N MET A 98 14.57 -6.32 -8.76
CA MET A 98 13.26 -6.93 -8.45
C MET A 98 12.19 -5.87 -8.15
N LEU A 99 12.55 -4.84 -7.38
CA LEU A 99 11.65 -3.74 -7.05
C LEU A 99 11.18 -2.99 -8.31
N SER A 100 12.07 -2.83 -9.30
CA SER A 100 11.73 -2.18 -10.57
C SER A 100 10.66 -2.93 -11.37
N ILE A 101 10.59 -4.25 -11.24
CA ILE A 101 9.59 -5.10 -11.89
C ILE A 101 8.30 -5.13 -11.04
N TYR A 102 8.44 -5.16 -9.72
CA TYR A 102 7.33 -5.19 -8.78
C TYR A 102 6.49 -3.90 -8.80
N LEU A 103 7.13 -2.73 -8.81
CA LEU A 103 6.46 -1.42 -8.69
C LEU A 103 5.38 -1.18 -9.78
N PRO A 104 5.66 -1.38 -11.08
CA PRO A 104 4.65 -1.24 -12.14
C PRO A 104 3.49 -2.23 -11.97
N ALA A 105 3.78 -3.49 -11.66
CA ALA A 105 2.77 -4.53 -11.48
C ALA A 105 1.85 -4.23 -10.28
N ALA A 106 2.43 -3.88 -9.14
CA ALA A 106 1.69 -3.51 -7.93
C ALA A 106 0.83 -2.27 -8.15
N THR A 107 1.35 -1.26 -8.85
CA THR A 107 0.61 -0.04 -9.18
C THR A 107 -0.56 -0.33 -10.11
N GLY A 108 -0.37 -1.17 -11.14
CA GLY A 108 -1.43 -1.59 -12.06
C GLY A 108 -2.56 -2.35 -11.36
N LEU A 109 -2.22 -3.28 -10.46
CA LEU A 109 -3.18 -4.02 -9.65
C LEU A 109 -3.93 -3.11 -8.67
N LYS A 110 -3.21 -2.19 -8.01
CA LYS A 110 -3.82 -1.21 -7.10
C LYS A 110 -4.83 -0.31 -7.83
N LYS A 111 -4.49 0.15 -9.04
CA LYS A 111 -5.40 0.94 -9.89
C LYS A 111 -6.65 0.13 -10.26
N THR A 112 -6.46 -1.11 -10.70
CA THR A 112 -7.57 -2.00 -11.09
C THR A 112 -8.52 -2.24 -9.91
N ARG A 113 -7.97 -2.53 -8.72
CA ARG A 113 -8.72 -2.71 -7.47
C ARG A 113 -9.53 -1.46 -7.09
N ALA A 114 -8.94 -0.27 -7.25
CA ALA A 114 -9.63 0.98 -6.95
C ALA A 114 -10.82 1.22 -7.90
N THR A 115 -10.61 1.03 -9.21
CA THR A 115 -11.67 1.20 -10.22
C THR A 115 -12.79 0.17 -10.07
N SER A 116 -12.45 -1.11 -9.90
CA SER A 116 -13.47 -2.17 -9.78
C SER A 116 -14.24 -2.08 -8.47
N GLY A 117 -13.56 -1.75 -7.37
CA GLY A 117 -14.18 -1.55 -6.05
C GLY A 117 -15.15 -0.37 -6.04
N GLY A 118 -14.78 0.76 -6.66
CA GLY A 118 -15.68 1.90 -6.81
C GLY A 118 -16.93 1.56 -7.62
N ALA A 119 -16.78 0.83 -8.72
CA ALA A 119 -17.91 0.40 -9.56
C ALA A 119 -18.86 -0.59 -8.85
N LEU A 120 -18.37 -1.39 -7.90
CA LEU A 120 -19.19 -2.26 -7.06
C LEU A 120 -20.01 -1.43 -6.06
N VAL A 121 -19.38 -0.51 -5.35
CA VAL A 121 -20.08 0.37 -4.38
C VAL A 121 -21.14 1.22 -5.08
N GLY A 122 -20.82 1.76 -6.27
CA GLY A 122 -21.78 2.50 -7.08
C GLY A 122 -23.00 1.67 -7.50
N LEU A 123 -22.78 0.42 -7.95
CA LEU A 123 -23.88 -0.49 -8.29
C LEU A 123 -24.79 -0.74 -7.08
N VAL A 124 -24.20 -0.97 -5.90
CA VAL A 124 -24.95 -1.21 -4.66
C VAL A 124 -25.78 0.01 -4.29
N ALA A 125 -25.19 1.21 -4.33
CA ALA A 125 -25.90 2.46 -4.07
C ALA A 125 -27.08 2.67 -5.02
N GLU A 126 -26.89 2.47 -6.32
CA GLU A 126 -27.94 2.58 -7.34
C GLU A 126 -29.08 1.57 -7.11
N THR A 127 -28.76 0.31 -6.77
CA THR A 127 -29.79 -0.67 -6.42
C THR A 127 -30.54 -0.36 -5.13
N LEU A 128 -29.90 0.28 -4.15
CA LEU A 128 -30.56 0.65 -2.89
C LEU A 128 -31.54 1.81 -3.11
N GLU A 129 -31.14 2.82 -3.90
CA GLU A 129 -32.03 3.94 -4.27
C GLU A 129 -33.18 3.46 -5.17
N GLY A 130 -32.90 2.57 -6.12
CA GLY A 130 -33.87 2.03 -7.08
C GLY A 130 -34.61 0.77 -6.61
N LEU A 131 -34.54 0.41 -5.33
CA LEU A 131 -34.99 -0.91 -4.84
C LEU A 131 -36.45 -1.21 -5.18
N SER A 132 -37.33 -0.22 -5.06
CA SER A 132 -38.77 -0.34 -5.38
C SER A 132 -39.00 -0.69 -6.86
N VAL A 133 -38.20 -0.14 -7.76
CA VAL A 133 -38.27 -0.40 -9.21
C VAL A 133 -37.76 -1.81 -9.51
N VAL A 134 -36.63 -2.21 -8.90
CA VAL A 134 -36.06 -3.55 -9.09
C VAL A 134 -37.04 -4.63 -8.61
N GLN A 135 -37.73 -4.39 -7.50
CA GLN A 135 -38.77 -5.28 -6.97
C GLN A 135 -40.02 -5.30 -7.86
N ALA A 136 -40.46 -4.14 -8.35
CA ALA A 136 -41.63 -4.05 -9.24
C ALA A 136 -41.45 -4.83 -10.55
N PHE A 137 -40.24 -4.85 -11.10
CA PHE A 137 -39.90 -5.61 -12.32
C PHE A 137 -39.40 -7.04 -12.06
N ASN A 138 -39.30 -7.45 -10.79
CA ASN A 138 -38.82 -8.77 -10.37
C ASN A 138 -37.44 -9.14 -10.99
N LYS A 139 -36.50 -8.19 -10.99
CA LYS A 139 -35.14 -8.32 -11.60
C LYS A 139 -34.01 -8.43 -10.57
N GLN A 140 -34.31 -8.86 -9.34
CA GLN A 140 -33.34 -8.98 -8.24
C GLN A 140 -32.19 -9.93 -8.63
N ASP A 141 -32.49 -11.09 -9.22
CA ASP A 141 -31.48 -12.07 -9.65
C ASP A 141 -30.48 -11.51 -10.65
N TYR A 142 -30.91 -10.61 -11.53
CA TYR A 142 -30.03 -9.96 -12.50
C TYR A 142 -28.98 -9.10 -11.79
N PHE A 143 -29.43 -8.23 -10.87
CA PHE A 143 -28.53 -7.38 -10.10
C PHE A 143 -27.62 -8.16 -9.16
N ILE A 144 -28.10 -9.27 -8.57
CA ILE A 144 -27.26 -10.16 -7.76
C ILE A 144 -26.14 -10.78 -8.60
N ARG A 145 -26.43 -11.27 -9.81
CA ARG A 145 -25.41 -11.84 -10.71
C ARG A 145 -24.42 -10.78 -11.18
N GLU A 146 -24.89 -9.57 -11.46
CA GLU A 146 -24.02 -8.46 -11.86
C GLU A 146 -23.09 -8.04 -10.72
N ALA A 147 -23.61 -7.95 -9.49
CA ALA A 147 -22.81 -7.68 -8.30
C ALA A 147 -21.76 -8.78 -8.07
N ALA A 148 -22.16 -10.06 -8.18
CA ALA A 148 -21.23 -11.20 -8.07
C ALA A 148 -20.08 -11.10 -9.08
N ARG A 149 -20.38 -10.79 -10.35
CA ARG A 149 -19.34 -10.61 -11.38
C ARG A 149 -18.34 -9.51 -11.03
N ARG A 150 -18.82 -8.37 -10.49
CA ARG A 150 -17.95 -7.25 -10.10
C ARG A 150 -17.12 -7.56 -8.84
N ILE A 151 -17.69 -8.33 -7.92
CA ILE A 151 -16.99 -8.87 -6.76
C ILE A 151 -15.86 -9.79 -7.23
N ASP A 152 -16.12 -10.71 -8.15
CA ASP A 152 -15.11 -11.64 -8.66
C ASP A 152 -13.91 -10.91 -9.29
N VAL A 153 -14.16 -9.88 -10.10
CA VAL A 153 -13.10 -9.05 -10.70
C VAL A 153 -12.28 -8.36 -9.62
N THR A 154 -12.94 -7.78 -8.62
CA THR A 154 -12.26 -7.08 -7.51
C THR A 154 -11.46 -8.06 -6.67
N ASN A 155 -12.02 -9.22 -6.35
CA ASN A 155 -11.37 -10.27 -5.58
C ASN A 155 -10.15 -10.82 -6.32
N ASN A 156 -10.25 -11.02 -7.64
CA ASN A 156 -9.12 -11.43 -8.47
C ASN A 156 -7.98 -10.38 -8.44
N ALA A 157 -8.30 -9.09 -8.50
CA ALA A 157 -7.30 -8.03 -8.38
C ALA A 157 -6.61 -8.04 -7.00
N VAL A 158 -7.37 -8.28 -5.91
CA VAL A 158 -6.82 -8.41 -4.55
C VAL A 158 -5.92 -9.65 -4.44
N PHE A 159 -6.39 -10.80 -4.91
CA PHE A 159 -5.65 -12.06 -4.85
C PHE A 159 -4.31 -11.97 -5.60
N ASN A 160 -4.31 -11.36 -6.78
CA ASN A 160 -3.07 -11.13 -7.53
C ASN A 160 -2.12 -10.15 -6.81
N ALA A 161 -2.66 -9.12 -6.15
CA ALA A 161 -1.82 -8.18 -5.39
C ALA A 161 -1.14 -8.87 -4.20
N GLU A 162 -1.87 -9.71 -3.46
CA GLU A 162 -1.26 -10.50 -2.38
C GLU A 162 -0.27 -11.54 -2.92
N SER A 163 -0.60 -12.22 -4.02
CA SER A 163 0.32 -13.16 -4.66
C SER A 163 1.63 -12.49 -5.10
N LEU A 164 1.55 -11.24 -5.59
CA LEU A 164 2.72 -10.44 -5.94
C LEU A 164 3.55 -10.04 -4.71
N ASN A 165 2.90 -9.71 -3.58
CA ASN A 165 3.58 -9.48 -2.30
C ASN A 165 4.35 -10.73 -1.85
N LEU A 166 3.70 -11.90 -1.88
CA LEU A 166 4.31 -13.17 -1.48
C LEU A 166 5.48 -13.54 -2.41
N TRP A 167 5.35 -13.30 -3.71
CA TRP A 167 6.42 -13.53 -4.67
C TRP A 167 7.67 -12.71 -4.31
N LEU A 168 7.52 -11.42 -4.03
CA LEU A 168 8.64 -10.57 -3.63
C LEU A 168 9.26 -11.02 -2.29
N ALA A 169 8.41 -11.33 -1.30
CA ALA A 169 8.86 -11.83 0.00
C ALA A 169 9.68 -13.12 -0.13
N PHE A 170 9.20 -14.08 -0.91
CA PHE A 170 9.89 -15.34 -1.17
C PHE A 170 11.29 -15.13 -1.76
N TRP A 171 11.43 -14.26 -2.75
CA TRP A 171 12.74 -13.98 -3.35
C TRP A 171 13.68 -13.26 -2.40
N CYS A 172 13.18 -12.29 -1.62
CA CYS A 172 13.97 -11.61 -0.59
C CYS A 172 14.47 -12.61 0.47
N ASP A 173 13.62 -13.53 0.93
CA ASP A 173 13.99 -14.55 1.91
C ASP A 173 14.99 -15.56 1.34
N LEU A 174 14.82 -15.98 0.09
CA LEU A 174 15.75 -16.89 -0.58
C LEU A 174 17.14 -16.28 -0.69
N ILE A 175 17.23 -15.02 -1.15
CA ILE A 175 18.53 -14.32 -1.28
C ILE A 175 19.15 -14.09 0.11
N GLY A 176 18.33 -13.76 1.12
CA GLY A 176 18.77 -13.65 2.50
C GLY A 176 19.35 -14.97 3.04
N ALA A 177 18.68 -16.08 2.80
CA ALA A 177 19.15 -17.42 3.20
C ALA A 177 20.48 -17.79 2.50
N CYS A 178 20.62 -17.49 1.21
CA CYS A 178 21.87 -17.68 0.48
C CYS A 178 23.01 -16.85 1.09
N LEU A 179 22.77 -15.59 1.45
CA LEU A 179 23.78 -14.74 2.09
C LEU A 179 24.23 -15.32 3.44
N VAL A 180 23.29 -15.73 4.30
CA VAL A 180 23.63 -16.35 5.61
C VAL A 180 24.41 -17.65 5.40
N GLY A 181 24.05 -18.45 4.39
CA GLY A 181 24.78 -19.66 4.00
C GLY A 181 26.24 -19.38 3.62
N VAL A 182 26.48 -18.38 2.77
CA VAL A 182 27.83 -17.98 2.36
C VAL A 182 28.64 -17.47 3.56
N VAL A 183 28.08 -16.57 4.37
CA VAL A 183 28.75 -16.01 5.55
C VAL A 183 29.12 -17.10 6.55
N SER A 184 28.21 -18.03 6.83
CA SER A 184 28.47 -19.13 7.76
C SER A 184 29.58 -20.06 7.28
N ALA A 185 29.62 -20.39 5.97
CA ALA A 185 30.69 -21.18 5.38
C ALA A 185 32.06 -20.49 5.50
N PHE A 186 32.13 -19.19 5.21
CA PHE A 186 33.37 -18.40 5.38
C PHE A 186 33.79 -18.30 6.85
N ALA A 187 32.84 -18.14 7.78
CA ALA A 187 33.14 -18.07 9.21
C ALA A 187 33.72 -19.37 9.76
N VAL A 188 33.28 -20.53 9.27
CA VAL A 188 33.85 -21.84 9.65
C VAL A 188 35.24 -22.03 9.04
N GLY A 189 35.46 -21.59 7.78
CA GLY A 189 36.77 -21.70 7.12
C GLY A 189 37.85 -20.76 7.65
N MET A 190 37.49 -19.76 8.46
CA MET A 190 38.44 -18.86 9.14
C MET A 190 38.89 -19.35 10.53
N LYS A 191 38.34 -20.47 11.02
CA LYS A 191 38.85 -21.19 12.19
C LYS A 191 39.88 -22.24 11.78
#